data_AF-A0A958C5D3-F1
#
_entry.id   AF-A0A958C5D3-F1
#
_cell.length_a   1.000
_cell.length_b   1.000
_cell.length_c   1.000
_cell.angle_alpha   90.00
_cell.angle_beta   90.00
_cell.angle_gamma   90.00
#
_symmetry.space_group_name_H-M   'P 1'
#
loop_
_entity.id
_entity.type
_entity.pdbx_description
1 polymer ?
#
loop_
_entity_poly.entity_id
_entity_poly.type
_entity_poly.pdbx_seq_one_letter_code
_entity_poly.pdbx_strand_id
1 'polypeptide(L)' 'PVVETHSRDGRTTKTLFRLHDGQLIETVLMRYHRRNTVCISSQAGCAMGCTFCATA' A
#
# COMPACT_ATOMS: atom_id res chain seq x y z
N PRO A 1 -0.47 10.55 6.60
CA PRO A 1 0.22 9.24 6.67
C PRO A 1 0.33 8.84 8.14
N VAL A 2 0.12 7.56 8.48
CA VAL A 2 0.18 7.05 9.86
C VAL A 2 1.54 6.42 10.14
N VAL A 3 2.00 5.54 9.25
CA VAL A 3 3.26 4.82 9.36
C VAL A 3 3.89 4.70 7.98
N GLU A 4 5.21 4.79 7.90
CA GLU A 4 5.99 4.43 6.73
C GLU A 4 6.99 3.33 7.06
N THR A 5 7.21 2.44 6.10
CA THR A 5 8.21 1.38 6.21
C THR A 5 8.99 1.32 4.90
N HIS A 6 10.30 1.16 5.01
CA HIS A 6 11.20 1.10 3.88
C HIS A 6 11.74 -0.32 3.70
N SER A 7 11.91 -0.74 2.44
CA SER A 7 12.67 -1.94 2.13
C SER A 7 14.13 -1.78 2.53
N ARG A 8 14.84 -2.89 2.70
CA ARG A 8 16.25 -2.92 3.08
C ARG A 8 17.15 -2.10 2.14
N ASP A 9 16.85 -2.08 0.85
CA ASP A 9 17.57 -1.33 -0.17
C ASP A 9 17.08 0.13 -0.33
N GLY A 10 16.07 0.54 0.44
CA GLY A 10 15.48 1.87 0.42
C GLY A 10 14.70 2.24 -0.85
N ARG A 11 14.57 1.32 -1.82
CA ARG A 11 13.92 1.61 -3.12
C ARG A 11 12.41 1.47 -3.09
N THR A 12 11.88 0.76 -2.10
CA THR A 12 10.44 0.57 -1.90
C THR A 12 10.01 1.19 -0.59
N THR A 13 9.00 2.05 -0.64
CA THR A 13 8.36 2.64 0.53
C THR A 13 6.92 2.17 0.57
N LYS A 14 6.52 1.54 1.68
CA LYS A 14 5.12 1.24 1.99
C LYS A 14 4.61 2.28 2.99
N THR A 15 3.51 2.91 2.67
CA THR A 15 2.88 3.92 3.53
C THR A 15 1.47 3.46 3.90
N LEU A 16 1.18 3.49 5.21
CA LEU A 16 -0.15 3.29 5.77
C LEU A 16 -0.85 4.65 5.88
N PHE A 17 -2.00 4.78 5.23
CA PHE A 17 -2.85 5.96 5.31
C PHE A 17 -4.09 5.67 6.14
N ARG A 18 -4.55 6.69 6.86
CA ARG A 18 -5.87 6.71 7.48
C ARG A 18 -6.79 7.59 6.64
N LEU A 19 -7.91 7.02 6.24
CA LEU A 19 -8.96 7.70 5.49
C LEU A 19 -9.85 8.54 6.43
N HIS A 20 -10.74 9.35 5.84
CA HIS A 20 -11.61 10.26 6.57
C HIS A 20 -12.59 9.56 7.53
N ASP A 21 -12.94 8.31 7.22
CA ASP A 21 -13.80 7.43 8.02
C ASP A 21 -13.03 6.60 9.06
N GLY A 22 -11.72 6.84 9.19
CA GLY A 22 -10.83 6.13 10.11
C GLY A 22 -10.32 4.78 9.59
N GLN A 23 -10.80 4.30 8.44
CA GLN A 23 -10.28 3.08 7.82
C GLN A 23 -8.83 3.27 7.36
N LEU A 24 -8.12 2.15 7.20
CA LEU A 24 -6.72 2.13 6.79
C LEU A 24 -6.57 1.54 5.40
N ILE A 25 -5.71 2.16 4.59
CA ILE A 25 -5.28 1.62 3.30
C ILE A 25 -3.76 1.72 3.15
N GLU A 26 -3.22 0.88 2.29
CA GLU A 26 -1.79 0.88 1.97
C GLU A 26 -1.54 1.43 0.57
N THR A 27 -0.43 2.14 0.42
CA THR A 27 0.15 2.54 -0.87
C THR A 27 1.60 2.11 -0.89
N VAL A 28 2.08 1.61 -2.02
CA VAL A 28 3.49 1.21 -2.18
C VAL A 28 4.12 1.99 -3.32
N LEU A 29 5.16 2.77 -3.03
CA LEU A 29 6.00 3.41 -4.02
C LEU A 29 7.25 2.57 -4.26
N MET A 30 7.44 2.12 -5.50
CA MET A 30 8.64 1.41 -5.96
C MET A 30 9.41 2.28 -6.94
N ARG A 31 10.69 2.55 -6.63
CA ARG A 31 11.58 3.34 -7.47
C ARG A 31 12.51 2.44 -8.27
N TYR A 32 12.44 2.58 -9.59
CA TYR A 32 13.35 1.94 -10.54
C TYR A 32 14.19 3.00 -11.24
N HIS A 33 15.24 2.61 -11.94
CA HIS A 33 16.18 3.57 -12.56
C HIS A 33 15.48 4.58 -13.51
N ARG A 34 14.48 4.15 -14.27
CA ARG A 34 13.83 4.97 -15.31
C ARG A 34 12.33 5.19 -15.10
N ARG A 35 11.77 4.68 -14.00
CA ARG A 35 10.35 4.85 -13.70
C ARG A 35 10.10 4.75 -12.20
N ASN A 36 8.99 5.32 -11.79
CA ASN A 36 8.37 5.05 -10.50
C ASN A 36 7.06 4.30 -10.74
N THR A 37 6.78 3.29 -9.93
CA THR A 37 5.50 2.59 -9.94
C THR A 37 4.84 2.79 -8.58
N VAL A 38 3.59 3.19 -8.59
CA VAL A 38 2.78 3.33 -7.38
C VAL A 38 1.68 2.28 -7.41
N CYS A 39 1.65 1.42 -6.39
CA CYS A 39 0.51 0.55 -6.11
C CYS A 39 -0.48 1.35 -5.25
N ILE A 40 -1.69 1.55 -5.76
CA ILE A 40 -2.77 2.25 -5.07
C ILE A 40 -3.84 1.25 -4.64
N SER A 41 -4.39 1.45 -3.45
CA SER A 41 -5.61 0.76 -3.03
C SER A 41 -6.83 1.44 -3.65
N SER A 42 -7.78 0.64 -4.15
CA SER A 42 -9.05 1.16 -4.70
C SER A 42 -10.21 1.10 -3.71
N GLN A 43 -10.10 0.28 -2.67
CA GLN A 43 -11.08 0.05 -1.63
C GLN A 43 -10.36 -0.16 -0.28
N ALA A 44 -11.05 0.08 0.83
CA ALA A 44 -10.61 -0.34 2.16
C ALA A 44 -11.19 -1.73 2.45
N GLY A 45 -10.41 -2.76 2.13
CA GLY A 45 -10.89 -4.16 2.08
C GLY A 45 -11.34 -4.58 0.67
N CYS A 46 -11.76 -5.83 0.50
CA CYS A 46 -12.25 -6.40 -0.75
C CYS A 46 -13.18 -7.60 -0.52
N ALA A 47 -14.46 -7.47 -0.91
CA ALA A 47 -15.48 -8.50 -0.71
C ALA A 47 -15.33 -9.75 -1.60
N MET A 48 -14.36 -9.78 -2.51
CA MET A 48 -14.15 -10.93 -3.41
C MET A 48 -13.73 -12.20 -2.67
N GLY A 49 -13.14 -12.09 -1.48
CA GLY A 49 -12.84 -13.24 -0.62
C GLY A 49 -11.83 -14.24 -1.20
N CYS A 50 -10.89 -13.77 -2.03
CA CYS A 50 -9.87 -14.63 -2.63
C CYS A 50 -8.99 -15.27 -1.54
N THR A 51 -8.96 -16.61 -1.44
CA THR A 51 -8.30 -17.35 -0.34
C THR A 51 -6.79 -17.15 -0.22
N PHE A 52 -6.15 -16.62 -1.26
CA PHE A 52 -4.73 -16.29 -1.29
C PHE A 52 -4.42 -14.81 -1.00
N CYS A 53 -5.45 -13.96 -0.90
CA CYS A 53 -5.30 -12.53 -0.66
C CYS A 53 -5.45 -12.22 0.83
N ALA A 54 -4.52 -11.44 1.38
CA ALA A 54 -4.56 -11.03 2.78
C ALA A 54 -5.48 -9.82 3.04
N THR A 55 -5.95 -9.13 1.98
CA THR A 55 -6.90 -8.03 2.11
C THR A 55 -8.24 -8.57 2.62
N ALA A 56 -8.69 -8.05 3.77
CA ALA A 56 -9.95 -8.42 4.41
C ALA A 56 -11.18 -8.00 3.61
#